data_AF-A0A653E7Z2-F1
#
_entry.id   AF-A0A653E7Z2-F1
#
_cell.length_a   1.000
_cell.length_b   1.000
_cell.length_c   1.000
_cell.angle_alpha   90.00
_cell.angle_beta   90.00
_cell.angle_gamma   90.00
#
_symmetry.space_group_name_H-M   'P 1'
#
loop_
_entity.id
_entity.type
_entity.pdbx_description
1 polymer ?
#
loop_
_entity_poly.entity_id
_entity_poly.type
_entity_poly.pdbx_seq_one_letter_code
_entity_poly.pdbx_strand_id
1 'polypeptide(L)' 'MDDYEITYVRDFRQYGRTVKASSFAEAESLCNEGEFVSGLVVHVSQADEQLVSDMRKRVGEAVREVAHG' A
#
# COMPACT_ATOMS: atom_id res chain seq x y z
N MET A 1 4.39 15.36 1.21
CA MET A 1 3.52 15.15 2.38
C MET A 1 2.88 13.82 2.12
N ASP A 2 3.25 12.84 2.93
CA ASP A 2 3.04 11.43 2.63
C ASP A 2 2.07 10.84 3.65
N ASP A 3 1.48 9.70 3.31
CA ASP A 3 0.54 9.01 4.18
C ASP A 3 1.28 8.00 5.07
N TYR A 4 1.07 8.06 6.38
CA TYR A 4 1.63 7.15 7.38
C TYR A 4 0.52 6.37 8.07
N GLU A 5 0.80 5.11 8.41
CA GLU A 5 -0.10 4.26 9.19
C GLU A 5 0.27 4.32 10.68
N ILE A 6 -0.69 4.75 11.50
CA ILE A 6 -0.61 4.67 12.96
C ILE A 6 -1.44 3.47 13.40
N THR A 7 -0.84 2.58 14.20
CA THR A 7 -1.46 1.36 14.71
C THR A 7 -1.50 1.32 16.23
N TYR A 8 -2.49 0.61 16.78
CA TYR A 8 -2.54 0.28 18.21
C TYR A 8 -3.29 -1.02 18.46
N VAL A 9 -3.05 -1.62 19.63
CA VAL A 9 -3.74 -2.84 20.08
C VAL A 9 -4.65 -2.50 21.25
N ARG A 10 -5.93 -2.85 21.14
CA ARG A 10 -6.93 -2.69 22.20
C ARG A 10 -7.86 -3.90 22.20
N ASP A 11 -8.22 -4.41 23.38
CA ASP A 11 -9.15 -5.53 23.52
C ASP A 11 -8.76 -6.76 22.66
N PHE A 12 -7.46 -7.07 22.60
CA PHE A 12 -6.85 -8.13 21.77
C PHE A 12 -7.08 -7.97 20.25
N ARG A 13 -7.39 -6.76 19.79
CA ARG A 13 -7.58 -6.42 18.37
C ARG A 13 -6.61 -5.32 17.97
N GLN A 14 -6.10 -5.42 16.75
CA GLN A 14 -5.27 -4.37 16.14
C GLN A 14 -6.15 -3.42 15.35
N TYR A 15 -5.89 -2.13 15.52
CA TYR A 15 -6.55 -1.03 14.82
C TYR A 15 -5.50 -0.19 14.10
N GLY A 16 -5.91 0.47 13.02
CA GLY A 16 -5.05 1.33 12.22
C GLY A 16 -5.79 2.57 11.73
N ARG A 17 -5.07 3.69 11.61
CA ARG A 17 -5.55 4.93 10.98
C ARG A 17 -4.44 5.56 10.15
N THR A 18 -4.82 6.21 9.07
CA THR A 18 -3.89 6.92 8.18
C THR A 18 -3.82 8.40 8.54
N VAL A 19 -2.61 8.97 8.55
CA VAL A 19 -2.35 10.40 8.74
C VAL A 19 -1.45 10.95 7.65
N LYS A 20 -1.59 12.26 7.35
CA LYS A 20 -0.65 12.97 6.48
C LYS A 20 0.42 13.64 7.31
N ALA A 21 1.68 13.37 6.97
CA ALA A 21 2.84 13.99 7.60
C ALA A 21 3.96 14.22 6.57
N SER A 22 4.84 15.20 6.83
CA SER A 22 6.02 15.47 6.02
C SER A 22 7.22 14.58 6.37
N SER A 23 7.19 13.90 7.51
CA SER A 23 8.25 13.00 7.98
C SER A 23 7.73 11.96 8.98
N PHE A 24 8.54 10.94 9.24
CA PHE A 24 8.24 9.94 10.27
C PHE A 24 8.14 10.56 11.67
N ALA A 25 9.03 11.49 12.01
CA ALA A 25 9.01 12.16 13.32
C ALA A 25 7.74 13.01 13.51
N GLU A 26 7.25 13.65 12.45
CA GLU A 26 5.96 14.34 12.50
C GLU A 26 4.80 13.35 12.66
N ALA A 27 4.81 12.23 11.94
CA ALA A 27 3.81 11.17 12.12
C ALA A 27 3.82 10.58 13.55
N GLU A 28 4.99 10.42 14.15
CA GLU A 28 5.15 9.94 15.53
C GLU A 28 4.55 10.94 16.54
N SER A 29 4.74 12.25 16.33
CA SER A 29 4.15 13.29 17.18
C SER A 29 2.61 13.34 17.13
N LEU A 30 1.99 12.72 16.12
CA LEU A 30 0.54 12.60 15.97
C LEU A 30 -0.03 11.35 16.66
N CYS A 31 0.81 10.53 17.31
CA CYS A 31 0.36 9.35 18.07
C CYS A 31 -0.22 9.75 19.43
N ASN A 32 -1.33 9.11 19.81
CA ASN A 32 -1.86 9.13 21.16
C ASN A 32 -1.16 8.06 22.03
N GLU A 33 -1.45 8.07 23.33
CA GLU A 33 -0.95 7.05 24.26
C GLU A 33 -1.35 5.63 23.80
N GLY A 34 -0.34 4.76 23.64
CA GLY A 34 -0.53 3.38 23.17
C GLY A 34 -0.58 3.22 21.64
N GLU A 35 -0.51 4.31 20.87
CA GLU A 35 -0.33 4.27 19.42
C GLU A 35 1.15 4.31 19.02
N PHE A 36 1.47 3.75 17.86
CA PHE A 36 2.80 3.84 17.24
C PHE A 36 2.71 3.83 15.71
N VAL A 37 3.72 4.39 15.03
CA VAL A 37 3.79 4.40 13.56
C VAL A 37 4.29 3.04 13.06
N SER A 38 3.50 2.39 12.20
CA SER A 38 3.78 1.08 11.61
C SER A 38 4.56 1.19 10.30
N GLY A 39 4.35 2.26 9.52
CA GLY A 39 5.08 2.49 8.27
C GLY A 39 4.42 3.52 7.34
N LEU A 40 4.96 3.63 6.12
CA LEU A 40 4.43 4.47 5.04
C LEU A 40 3.30 3.73 4.30
N VAL A 41 2.17 4.40 4.08
CA VAL A 41 1.08 3.88 3.26
C VAL A 41 1.39 4.17 1.80
N VAL A 42 1.79 3.13 1.06
CA VAL A 42 1.89 3.23 -0.41
C VAL A 42 0.49 3.07 -0.98
N HIS A 43 -0.17 4.19 -1.30
CA HIS A 43 -1.48 4.16 -1.93
C HIS A 43 -1.32 3.69 -3.39
N VAL A 44 -1.54 2.39 -3.63
CA VAL A 44 -1.63 1.85 -4.99
C VAL A 44 -3.00 2.21 -5.53
N SER A 45 -3.11 3.35 -6.22
CA SER A 45 -4.27 3.62 -7.07
C SER A 45 -4.40 2.50 -8.09
N GLN A 46 -5.64 2.01 -8.30
CA GLN A 46 -5.99 0.96 -9.26
C GLN A 46 -5.15 1.14 -10.53
N ALA A 47 -4.39 0.09 -10.87
CA ALA A 47 -3.70 0.04 -12.14
C ALA A 47 -4.73 0.34 -13.24
N ASP A 48 -4.42 1.34 -14.05
CA ASP A 48 -5.19 1.73 -15.22
C ASP A 48 -5.68 0.45 -15.92
N GLU A 49 -6.99 0.27 -16.05
CA GLU A 49 -7.55 -0.96 -16.62
C GLU A 49 -6.96 -1.25 -18.00
N GLN A 50 -6.54 -0.19 -18.72
CA GLN A 50 -5.82 -0.29 -19.98
C GLN A 50 -4.42 -0.89 -19.80
N LEU A 51 -3.68 -0.46 -18.78
CA LEU A 51 -2.35 -0.99 -18.44
C LEU A 51 -2.43 -2.47 -18.02
N VAL A 52 -3.43 -2.84 -17.21
CA VAL A 52 -3.65 -4.24 -16.80
C VAL A 52 -4.04 -5.10 -18.00
N SER A 53 -4.89 -4.59 -18.89
CA SER A 53 -5.30 -5.26 -20.12
C SER A 53 -4.11 -5.48 -21.07
N ASP A 54 -3.29 -4.46 -21.28
CA ASP A 54 -2.12 -4.54 -22.16
C ASP A 54 -1.05 -5.48 -21.60
N MET A 55 -0.84 -5.49 -20.28
CA MET A 55 0.05 -6.47 -19.63
C MET A 55 -0.48 -7.90 -19.76
N ARG A 56 -1.79 -8.12 -19.56
CA ARG A 56 -2.41 -9.45 -19.73
C ARG A 56 -2.29 -9.94 -21.18
N LYS A 57 -2.46 -9.07 -22.17
CA LYS A 57 -2.27 -9.43 -23.60
C LYS A 57 -0.83 -9.84 -23.88
N ARG A 58 0.16 -9.04 -23.45
CA ARG A 58 1.58 -9.35 -23.64
C ARG A 58 1.98 -10.67 -23.00
N VAL A 59 1.49 -10.97 -21.81
CA VAL A 59 1.75 -12.26 -21.15
C VAL A 59 1.05 -13.41 -21.89
N GLY A 60 -0.20 -13.21 -22.33
CA GLY A 60 -0.94 -14.22 -23.10
C GLY A 60 -0.32 -14.54 -24.46
N GLU A 61 0.29 -13.55 -25.12
CA GLU A 61 1.04 -13.72 -26.37
C GLU A 61 2.37 -14.44 -26.14
N ALA A 62 3.12 -14.04 -25.11
CA ALA A 62 4.39 -14.69 -24.74
C ALA A 62 4.20 -16.18 -24.38
N VAL A 63 3.09 -16.54 -23.73
CA VAL A 63 2.76 -17.94 -23.38
C VAL A 63 2.38 -18.77 -24.62
N ARG A 64 1.82 -18.16 -25.66
CA ARG A 64 1.49 -18.87 -26.92
C ARG A 64 2.71 -19.19 -27.76
N GLU A 65 3.73 -18.33 -27.76
CA GLU A 65 4.97 -18.58 -28.49
C GLU A 65 5.77 -19.75 -27.90
N VAL A 66 5.81 -19.90 -26.57
CA VAL A 66 6.47 -21.06 -25.93
C VAL A 66 5.68 -22.37 -26.05
N ALA A 67 4.39 -22.33 -26.34
CA ALA A 67 3.57 -23.54 -26.52
C ALA A 67 3.66 -24.15 -27.93
N HIS A 68 4.23 -23.41 -28.89
CA HIS A 68 4.38 -23.83 -30.29
C HIS A 68 5.85 -23.91 -30.76
N GLY A 69 6.81 -23.82 -29.82
CA GLY A 69 8.24 -24.01 -30.06
C GLY A 69 8.72 -25.42 -29.71
#